data_AF-A0A0A6UHI9-F1
#
_entry.id   AF-A0A0A6UHI9-F1
#
_cell.length_a   1.000
_cell.length_b   1.000
_cell.length_c   1.000
_cell.angle_alpha   90.00
_cell.angle_beta   90.00
_cell.angle_gamma   90.00
#
_symmetry.space_group_name_H-M   'P 1'
#
loop_
_entity.id
_entity.type
_entity.pdbx_description
1 polymer ?
#
loop_
_entity_poly.entity_id
_entity_poly.type
_entity_poly.pdbx_seq_one_letter_code
_entity_poly.pdbx_strand_id
1 'polypeptide(L)'
;MKLADLYVQQGKVEEAIEEYDDLIENGSGDYPDEASRSLAGLLVETGRGEELREWMVQADTHGYGVPRMYYAEFLSEEGRVDELRDLATSGDSFPEVMWFAKLLSRLGRIEELRKLTERDPSAARMELYRALAEAGAVEELKALTHQNKSRQDAHQCLLELLARQGREEEIRRMAHGGDHEARKMLIRLLAREGRNAEIAEMAAAGDPAACRHQRDRLRWILD
;
A
#
# COMPACT_ATOMS: atom_id res chain seq x y z
N MET A 1 3.71 -6.82 29.23
CA MET A 1 2.66 -5.82 29.01
C MET A 1 3.09 -4.58 29.77
N LYS A 2 3.42 -3.49 29.08
CA LYS A 2 4.01 -2.29 29.69
C LYS A 2 2.92 -1.47 30.40
N LEU A 3 3.31 -0.60 31.35
CA LEU A 3 2.37 0.24 32.09
C LEU A 3 1.58 1.17 31.14
N ALA A 4 2.27 1.77 30.18
CA ALA A 4 1.65 2.56 29.12
C ALA A 4 0.61 1.76 28.31
N ASP A 5 0.95 0.53 27.87
CA ASP A 5 -0.01 -0.32 27.12
C ASP A 5 -1.26 -0.66 27.95
N LEU A 6 -1.09 -0.79 29.27
CA LEU A 6 -2.21 -1.02 30.19
C LEU A 6 -3.09 0.23 30.30
N TYR A 7 -2.52 1.44 30.31
CA TYR A 7 -3.28 2.68 30.28
C TYR A 7 -4.05 2.85 28.96
N VAL A 8 -3.44 2.51 27.82
CA VAL A 8 -4.13 2.48 26.52
C VAL A 8 -5.34 1.54 26.58
N GLN A 9 -5.16 0.31 27.09
CA GLN A 9 -6.28 -0.65 27.22
C GLN A 9 -7.40 -0.16 28.16
N GLN A 10 -7.08 0.71 29.12
CA GLN A 10 -8.05 1.29 30.04
C GLN A 10 -8.69 2.59 29.51
N GLY A 11 -8.29 3.07 28.31
CA GLY A 11 -8.74 4.34 27.76
C GLY A 11 -8.17 5.57 28.50
N LYS A 12 -7.11 5.38 29.28
CA LYS A 12 -6.38 6.42 30.01
C LYS A 12 -5.30 7.00 29.11
N VAL A 13 -5.74 7.79 28.13
CA VAL A 13 -4.86 8.29 27.06
C VAL A 13 -3.76 9.18 27.63
N GLU A 14 -4.06 10.01 28.63
CA GLU A 14 -3.10 11.02 29.09
C GLU A 14 -2.00 10.37 29.92
N GLU A 15 -2.39 9.45 30.80
CA GLU A 15 -1.44 8.66 31.59
C GLU A 15 -0.59 7.74 30.71
N ALA A 16 -1.14 7.26 29.58
CA ALA A 16 -0.36 6.50 28.61
C ALA A 16 0.68 7.38 27.91
N ILE A 17 0.32 8.61 27.52
CA ILE A 17 1.23 9.56 26.88
C ILE A 17 2.37 9.94 27.82
N GLU A 18 2.06 10.33 29.06
CA GLU A 18 3.09 10.68 30.05
C GLU A 18 4.09 9.55 30.29
N GLU A 19 3.61 8.30 30.38
CA GLU A 19 4.48 7.13 30.55
C GLU A 19 5.31 6.83 29.29
N TYR A 20 4.73 7.00 28.09
CA TYR A 20 5.51 6.85 26.85
C TYR A 20 6.59 7.94 26.71
N ASP A 21 6.30 9.19 27.08
CA ASP A 21 7.29 10.28 27.09
C ASP A 21 8.45 9.97 28.05
N ASP A 22 8.15 9.51 29.27
CA ASP A 22 9.21 9.10 30.22
C ASP A 22 10.06 7.95 29.68
N LEU A 23 9.44 6.97 29.02
CA LEU A 23 10.16 5.87 28.38
C LEU A 23 11.02 6.32 27.18
N ILE A 24 10.61 7.36 26.45
CA ILE A 24 11.39 7.95 25.36
C ILE A 24 12.60 8.71 25.90
N GLU A 25 12.41 9.50 26.96
CA GLU A 25 13.48 10.32 27.53
C GLU A 25 14.47 9.51 28.37
N ASN A 26 13.97 8.59 29.19
CA ASN A 26 14.74 7.93 30.24
C ASN A 26 14.90 6.41 30.05
N GLY A 27 14.30 5.85 28.99
CA GLY A 27 14.39 4.42 28.66
C GLY A 27 15.80 3.98 28.22
N SER A 28 16.07 2.68 28.30
CA SER A 28 17.35 2.09 27.89
C SER A 28 17.14 0.96 26.88
N GLY A 29 18.08 0.73 25.95
CA GLY A 29 17.94 -0.29 24.89
C GLY A 29 17.01 0.13 23.76
N ASP A 30 16.26 -0.80 23.18
CA ASP A 30 15.30 -0.53 22.07
C ASP A 30 13.98 0.10 22.55
N TYR A 31 13.85 0.33 23.86
CA TYR A 31 12.63 0.82 24.49
C TYR A 31 12.19 2.21 24.01
N PRO A 32 13.09 3.19 23.76
CA PRO A 32 12.70 4.51 23.25
C PRO A 32 12.08 4.45 21.86
N ASP A 33 12.57 3.57 20.98
CA ASP A 33 12.03 3.40 19.62
C ASP A 33 10.63 2.75 19.62
N GLU A 34 10.42 1.76 20.49
CA GLU A 34 9.11 1.13 20.67
C GLU A 34 8.09 2.06 21.33
N ALA A 35 8.52 2.82 22.35
CA ALA A 35 7.69 3.82 23.01
C ALA A 35 7.30 4.92 22.03
N SER A 36 8.25 5.39 21.20
CA SER A 36 7.96 6.37 20.14
C SER A 36 6.90 5.88 19.16
N ARG A 37 7.00 4.63 18.65
CA ARG A 37 5.97 4.10 17.74
C ARG A 37 4.60 3.99 18.41
N SER A 38 4.58 3.62 19.68
CA SER A 38 3.34 3.43 20.45
C SER A 38 2.67 4.78 20.76
N LEU A 39 3.44 5.79 21.16
CA LEU A 39 2.98 7.15 21.34
C LEU A 39 2.43 7.73 20.04
N ALA A 40 3.20 7.61 18.94
CA ALA A 40 2.78 8.13 17.64
C ALA A 40 1.46 7.50 17.18
N GLY A 41 1.32 6.17 17.30
CA GLY A 41 0.09 5.46 16.98
C GLY A 41 -1.09 5.93 17.83
N LEU A 42 -0.89 6.10 19.15
CA LEU A 42 -1.92 6.59 20.05
C LEU A 42 -2.40 8.00 19.69
N LEU A 43 -1.47 8.90 19.32
CA LEU A 43 -1.82 10.26 18.89
C LEU A 43 -2.63 10.26 17.58
N VAL A 44 -2.31 9.37 16.63
CA VAL A 44 -3.11 9.19 15.40
C VAL A 44 -4.52 8.67 15.74
N GLU A 45 -4.62 7.58 16.51
CA GLU A 45 -5.90 6.95 16.86
C GLU A 45 -6.83 7.89 17.65
N THR A 46 -6.26 8.81 18.43
CA THR A 46 -7.02 9.78 19.23
C THR A 46 -7.25 11.12 18.52
N GLY A 47 -6.75 11.28 17.29
CA GLY A 47 -6.94 12.50 16.50
C GLY A 47 -6.11 13.71 16.97
N ARG A 48 -5.03 13.48 17.74
CA ARG A 48 -4.18 14.53 18.35
C ARG A 48 -3.08 15.00 17.40
N GLY A 49 -3.49 15.45 16.22
CA GLY A 49 -2.57 15.83 15.14
C GLY A 49 -1.63 17.00 15.48
N GLU A 50 -2.07 17.97 16.27
CA GLU A 50 -1.22 19.12 16.66
C GLU A 50 -0.07 18.70 17.59
N GLU A 51 -0.32 17.80 18.54
CA GLU A 51 0.73 17.29 19.42
C GLU A 51 1.72 16.41 18.65
N LEU A 52 1.22 15.60 17.71
CA LEU A 52 2.07 14.83 16.80
C LEU A 52 2.92 15.75 15.91
N ARG A 53 2.37 16.89 15.48
CA ARG A 53 3.11 17.92 14.72
C ARG A 53 4.20 18.58 15.56
N GLU A 54 3.86 19.00 16.78
CA GLU A 54 4.82 19.62 17.70
C GLU A 54 5.96 18.66 18.00
N TRP A 55 5.62 17.41 18.30
CA TRP A 55 6.61 16.36 18.53
C TRP A 55 7.46 16.09 17.29
N MET A 56 6.89 16.06 16.08
CA MET A 56 7.65 15.96 14.83
C MET A 56 8.67 17.09 14.68
N VAL A 57 8.28 18.33 14.95
CA VAL A 57 9.19 19.49 14.86
C VAL A 57 10.33 19.36 15.88
N GLN A 58 10.04 18.88 17.09
CA GLN A 58 11.06 18.62 18.12
C GLN A 58 11.98 17.45 17.75
N ALA A 59 11.43 16.38 17.20
CA ALA A 59 12.12 15.15 16.81
C ALA A 59 13.03 15.33 15.58
N ASP A 60 12.66 16.19 14.62
CA ASP A 60 13.48 16.54 13.45
C ASP A 60 14.81 17.18 13.88
N THR A 61 14.87 17.85 15.04
CA THR A 61 16.14 18.38 15.59
C THR A 61 17.08 17.29 16.12
N HIS A 62 16.56 16.08 16.35
CA HIS A 62 17.27 14.94 16.89
C HIS A 62 17.43 13.78 15.88
N GLY A 63 16.88 13.91 14.67
CA GLY A 63 17.01 12.92 13.58
C GLY A 63 16.06 11.72 13.67
N TYR A 64 14.98 11.80 14.47
CA TYR A 64 14.00 10.71 14.59
C TYR A 64 12.92 10.80 13.51
N GLY A 65 12.84 9.77 12.65
CA GLY A 65 11.85 9.71 11.55
C GLY A 65 10.45 9.21 11.94
N VAL A 66 10.27 8.71 13.17
CA VAL A 66 9.00 8.10 13.60
C VAL A 66 7.85 9.12 13.61
N PRO A 67 7.92 10.26 14.33
CA PRO A 67 6.79 11.18 14.39
C PRO A 67 6.42 11.76 13.03
N ARG A 68 7.41 11.99 12.15
CA ARG A 68 7.21 12.46 10.78
C ARG A 68 6.40 11.49 9.93
N MET A 69 6.69 10.19 10.02
CA MET A 69 5.95 9.15 9.31
C MET A 69 4.47 9.10 9.76
N TYR A 70 4.22 9.12 11.06
CA TYR A 70 2.86 9.07 11.61
C TYR A 70 2.09 10.38 11.37
N TYR A 71 2.76 11.53 11.38
CA TYR A 71 2.13 12.80 11.03
C TYR A 71 1.67 12.82 9.56
N ALA A 72 2.49 12.29 8.65
CA ALA A 72 2.10 12.14 7.25
C ALA A 72 0.93 11.16 7.05
N GLU A 73 0.88 10.08 7.83
CA GLU A 73 -0.27 9.15 7.87
C GLU A 73 -1.54 9.85 8.35
N PHE A 74 -1.48 10.53 9.50
CA PHE A 74 -2.58 11.31 10.06
C PHE A 74 -3.16 12.31 9.05
N LEU A 75 -2.31 13.11 8.40
CA LEU A 75 -2.74 14.06 7.37
C LEU A 75 -3.41 13.36 6.18
N SER A 76 -2.95 12.15 5.83
CA SER A 76 -3.52 11.34 4.75
C SER A 76 -4.93 10.84 5.11
N GLU A 77 -5.12 10.36 6.34
CA GLU A 77 -6.40 9.87 6.85
C GLU A 77 -7.45 11.00 6.86
N GLU A 78 -7.08 12.14 7.44
CA GLU A 78 -7.89 13.37 7.51
C GLU A 78 -8.09 14.05 6.15
N GLY A 79 -7.36 13.62 5.11
CA GLY A 79 -7.47 14.18 3.77
C GLY A 79 -6.93 15.61 3.63
N ARG A 80 -5.97 16.00 4.48
CA ARG A 80 -5.34 17.32 4.51
C ARG A 80 -4.31 17.45 3.38
N VAL A 81 -4.80 17.59 2.15
CA VAL A 81 -3.99 17.58 0.91
C VAL A 81 -2.88 18.64 0.91
N ASP A 82 -3.19 19.87 1.28
CA ASP A 82 -2.22 20.98 1.15
C ASP A 82 -1.08 20.85 2.17
N GLU A 83 -1.39 20.50 3.42
CA GLU A 83 -0.36 20.24 4.44
C GLU A 83 0.52 19.05 4.10
N LEU A 84 -0.08 17.97 3.58
CA LEU A 84 0.71 16.80 3.18
C LEU A 84 1.55 17.08 1.94
N ARG A 85 1.10 17.96 1.03
CA ARG A 85 1.89 18.45 -0.10
C ARG A 85 3.10 19.26 0.39
N ASP A 86 2.89 20.17 1.32
CA ASP A 86 3.95 21.00 1.90
C ASP A 86 4.97 20.13 2.63
N LEU A 87 4.48 19.14 3.39
CA LEU A 87 5.33 18.18 4.09
C LEU A 87 6.16 17.33 3.11
N ALA A 88 5.54 16.78 2.06
CA ALA A 88 6.20 16.00 1.02
C ALA A 88 7.12 16.84 0.11
N THR A 89 7.08 18.18 0.18
CA THR A 89 7.94 19.07 -0.61
C THR A 89 9.09 19.64 0.23
N SER A 90 8.88 19.77 1.54
CA SER A 90 9.90 20.21 2.50
C SER A 90 10.79 19.07 3.00
N GLY A 91 10.31 17.82 2.96
CA GLY A 91 11.08 16.64 3.34
C GLY A 91 11.74 15.93 2.15
N ASP A 92 12.96 15.44 2.37
CA ASP A 92 13.61 14.43 1.52
C ASP A 92 13.22 12.99 1.93
N SER A 93 12.21 12.83 2.80
CA SER A 93 11.91 11.56 3.46
C SER A 93 10.77 10.80 2.76
N PHE A 94 11.08 9.54 2.43
CA PHE A 94 10.25 8.63 1.64
C PHE A 94 8.80 8.46 2.17
N PRO A 95 8.56 8.38 3.49
CA PRO A 95 7.21 8.32 4.06
C PRO A 95 6.24 9.43 3.61
N GLU A 96 6.69 10.69 3.54
CA GLU A 96 5.78 11.81 3.28
C GLU A 96 5.29 11.80 1.83
N VAL A 97 6.20 11.55 0.89
CA VAL A 97 5.86 11.38 -0.52
C VAL A 97 4.94 10.18 -0.74
N MET A 98 5.19 9.07 -0.04
CA MET A 98 4.35 7.86 -0.10
C MET A 98 2.93 8.16 0.39
N TRP A 99 2.77 8.78 1.56
CA TRP A 99 1.43 9.11 2.10
C TRP A 99 0.70 10.14 1.25
N PHE A 100 1.43 11.12 0.69
CA PHE A 100 0.86 12.08 -0.24
C PHE A 100 0.35 11.38 -1.51
N ALA A 101 1.14 10.48 -2.10
CA ALA A 101 0.73 9.71 -3.27
C ALA A 101 -0.51 8.84 -3.00
N LYS A 102 -0.55 8.15 -1.84
CA LYS A 102 -1.73 7.36 -1.43
C LYS A 102 -2.99 8.24 -1.33
N LEU A 103 -2.87 9.42 -0.72
CA LEU A 103 -4.00 10.36 -0.60
C LEU A 103 -4.49 10.81 -1.99
N LEU A 104 -3.58 11.23 -2.87
CA LEU A 104 -3.93 11.65 -4.22
C LEU A 104 -4.61 10.52 -5.01
N SER A 105 -4.18 9.27 -4.80
CA SER A 105 -4.75 8.08 -5.44
C SER A 105 -6.20 7.85 -4.99
N ARG A 106 -6.42 7.84 -3.67
CA ARG A 106 -7.77 7.73 -3.07
C ARG A 106 -8.72 8.82 -3.56
N LEU A 107 -8.20 10.02 -3.82
CA LEU A 107 -8.98 11.16 -4.31
C LEU A 107 -9.10 11.20 -5.85
N GLY A 108 -8.49 10.26 -6.58
CA GLY A 108 -8.49 10.23 -8.04
C GLY A 108 -7.75 11.41 -8.70
N ARG A 109 -6.82 12.06 -8.00
CA ARG A 109 -6.06 13.23 -8.48
C ARG A 109 -4.88 12.81 -9.36
N ILE A 110 -5.19 12.21 -10.50
CA ILE A 110 -4.23 11.59 -11.43
C ILE A 110 -3.18 12.59 -11.92
N GLU A 111 -3.56 13.84 -12.22
CA GLU A 111 -2.61 14.83 -12.73
C GLU A 111 -1.59 15.26 -11.69
N GLU A 112 -2.00 15.38 -10.41
CA GLU A 112 -1.07 15.65 -9.32
C GLU A 112 -0.14 14.44 -9.09
N LEU A 113 -0.65 13.21 -9.21
CA LEU A 113 0.16 11.99 -9.16
C LEU A 113 1.18 11.89 -10.28
N ARG A 114 0.87 12.34 -11.50
CA ARG A 114 1.83 12.40 -12.61
C ARG A 114 3.00 13.30 -12.26
N LYS A 115 2.71 14.54 -11.85
CA LYS A 115 3.73 15.51 -11.43
C LYS A 115 4.58 14.97 -10.27
N LEU A 116 3.93 14.30 -9.31
CA LEU A 116 4.63 13.68 -8.20
C LEU A 116 5.55 12.54 -8.68
N THR A 117 5.12 11.73 -9.64
CA THR A 117 5.92 10.63 -10.23
C THR A 117 7.09 11.14 -11.06
N GLU A 118 6.96 12.31 -11.70
CA GLU A 118 8.07 12.96 -12.41
C GLU A 118 9.16 13.44 -11.44
N ARG A 119 8.75 13.94 -10.26
CA ARG A 119 9.67 14.39 -9.20
C ARG A 119 10.28 13.23 -8.41
N ASP A 120 9.44 12.31 -7.93
CA ASP A 120 9.81 11.13 -7.15
C ASP A 120 9.14 9.88 -7.72
N PRO A 121 9.81 9.20 -8.66
CA PRO A 121 9.25 8.04 -9.32
C PRO A 121 9.10 6.81 -8.42
N SER A 122 9.78 6.77 -7.26
CA SER A 122 9.87 5.56 -6.43
C SER A 122 8.62 5.37 -5.56
N ALA A 123 8.13 6.45 -4.96
CA ALA A 123 7.00 6.41 -4.04
C ALA A 123 5.63 6.57 -4.74
N ALA A 124 5.56 7.36 -5.82
CA ALA A 124 4.27 7.76 -6.41
C ALA A 124 3.77 6.89 -7.57
N ARG A 125 4.65 6.11 -8.21
CA ARG A 125 4.31 5.38 -9.45
C ARG A 125 3.22 4.32 -9.24
N MET A 126 3.33 3.52 -8.18
CA MET A 126 2.32 2.51 -7.86
C MET A 126 0.95 3.13 -7.64
N GLU A 127 0.91 4.26 -6.94
CA GLU A 127 -0.33 4.97 -6.62
C GLU A 127 -0.96 5.62 -7.86
N LEU A 128 -0.13 6.06 -8.83
CA LEU A 128 -0.61 6.47 -10.16
C LEU A 128 -1.27 5.31 -10.91
N TYR A 129 -0.66 4.12 -10.92
CA TYR A 129 -1.23 2.95 -11.61
C TYR A 129 -2.53 2.48 -10.97
N ARG A 130 -2.61 2.51 -9.64
CA ARG A 130 -3.86 2.24 -8.91
C ARG A 130 -4.95 3.27 -9.23
N ALA A 131 -4.63 4.57 -9.21
CA ALA A 131 -5.59 5.61 -9.55
C ALA A 131 -6.11 5.47 -10.99
N LEU A 132 -5.23 5.17 -11.95
CA LEU A 132 -5.62 4.88 -13.34
C LEU A 132 -6.50 3.62 -13.43
N ALA A 133 -6.20 2.60 -12.63
CA ALA A 133 -7.00 1.38 -12.58
C ALA A 133 -8.40 1.62 -12.00
N GLU A 134 -8.50 2.40 -10.92
CA GLU A 134 -9.77 2.81 -10.33
C GLU A 134 -10.61 3.65 -11.30
N ALA A 135 -9.97 4.59 -12.00
CA ALA A 135 -10.59 5.41 -13.05
C ALA A 135 -10.96 4.62 -14.33
N GLY A 136 -10.52 3.37 -14.46
CA GLY A 136 -10.83 2.53 -15.62
C GLY A 136 -10.02 2.85 -16.89
N ALA A 137 -8.86 3.51 -16.75
CA ALA A 137 -8.01 3.97 -17.85
C ALA A 137 -7.19 2.81 -18.48
N VAL A 138 -7.88 1.83 -19.08
CA VAL A 138 -7.27 0.61 -19.65
C VAL A 138 -6.22 0.90 -20.71
N GLU A 139 -6.54 1.78 -21.67
CA GLU A 139 -5.64 2.07 -22.79
C GLU A 139 -4.38 2.81 -22.34
N GLU A 140 -4.49 3.60 -21.28
CA GLU A 140 -3.33 4.27 -20.70
C GLU A 140 -2.43 3.28 -19.94
N LEU A 141 -3.01 2.39 -19.14
CA LEU A 141 -2.24 1.32 -18.49
C LEU A 141 -1.55 0.43 -19.53
N LYS A 142 -2.22 0.08 -20.63
CA LYS A 142 -1.61 -0.63 -21.76
C LYS A 142 -0.41 0.13 -22.32
N ALA A 143 -0.54 1.43 -22.59
CA ALA A 143 0.58 2.23 -23.08
C ALA A 143 1.78 2.21 -22.11
N LEU A 144 1.51 2.31 -20.80
CA LEU A 144 2.53 2.29 -19.76
C LEU A 144 3.27 0.96 -19.62
N THR A 145 2.60 -0.18 -19.88
CA THR A 145 3.27 -1.51 -19.89
C THR A 145 4.35 -1.64 -20.96
N HIS A 146 4.25 -0.88 -22.06
CA HIS A 146 5.23 -0.94 -23.14
C HIS A 146 6.43 0.00 -22.93
N GLN A 147 6.26 1.10 -22.18
CA GLN A 147 7.19 2.23 -22.21
C GLN A 147 8.22 2.30 -21.08
N ASN A 148 8.15 1.50 -20.01
CA ASN A 148 8.91 1.81 -18.78
C ASN A 148 9.76 0.67 -18.19
N LYS A 149 10.61 0.96 -17.18
CA LYS A 149 11.33 -0.06 -16.38
C LYS A 149 10.40 -0.84 -15.43
N SER A 150 9.33 -0.20 -14.96
CA SER A 150 8.30 -0.80 -14.07
C SER A 150 7.12 -1.41 -14.85
N ARG A 151 7.41 -2.18 -15.90
CA ARG A 151 6.36 -2.81 -16.74
C ARG A 151 5.45 -3.73 -15.93
N GLN A 152 6.03 -4.42 -14.96
CA GLN A 152 5.35 -5.43 -14.17
C GLN A 152 4.22 -4.82 -13.32
N ASP A 153 4.46 -3.67 -12.71
CA ASP A 153 3.49 -3.02 -11.83
C ASP A 153 2.27 -2.50 -12.60
N ALA A 154 2.51 -1.78 -13.70
CA ALA A 154 1.46 -1.30 -14.59
C ALA A 154 0.65 -2.47 -15.18
N HIS A 155 1.35 -3.56 -15.50
CA HIS A 155 0.74 -4.76 -16.06
C HIS A 155 -0.14 -5.49 -15.05
N GLN A 156 0.29 -5.57 -13.79
CA GLN A 156 -0.52 -6.13 -12.72
C GLN A 156 -1.82 -5.33 -12.54
N CYS A 157 -1.73 -3.99 -12.45
CA CYS A 157 -2.91 -3.13 -12.34
C CYS A 157 -3.84 -3.26 -13.57
N LEU A 158 -3.28 -3.42 -14.78
CA LEU A 158 -4.05 -3.69 -15.99
C LEU A 158 -4.84 -5.00 -15.89
N LEU A 159 -4.19 -6.10 -15.47
CA LEU A 159 -4.83 -7.40 -15.35
C LEU A 159 -5.94 -7.40 -14.28
N GLU A 160 -5.70 -6.76 -13.14
CA GLU A 160 -6.69 -6.59 -12.08
C GLU A 160 -7.88 -5.75 -12.55
N LEU A 161 -7.63 -4.69 -13.33
CA LEU A 161 -8.68 -3.88 -13.93
C LEU A 161 -9.53 -4.68 -14.92
N LEU A 162 -8.89 -5.40 -15.85
CA LEU A 162 -9.59 -6.23 -16.84
C LEU A 162 -10.44 -7.31 -16.15
N ALA A 163 -9.90 -7.94 -15.10
CA ALA A 163 -10.60 -8.91 -14.27
C ALA A 163 -11.85 -8.30 -13.61
N ARG A 164 -11.71 -7.14 -12.97
CA ARG A 164 -12.82 -6.43 -12.32
C ARG A 164 -13.91 -5.97 -13.30
N GLN A 165 -13.52 -5.64 -14.54
CA GLN A 165 -14.45 -5.26 -15.62
C GLN A 165 -15.07 -6.47 -16.36
N GLY A 166 -14.72 -7.71 -15.99
CA GLY A 166 -15.20 -8.91 -16.70
C GLY A 166 -14.64 -9.07 -18.12
N ARG A 167 -13.53 -8.39 -18.45
CA ARG A 167 -12.85 -8.47 -19.76
C ARG A 167 -11.94 -9.70 -19.84
N GLU A 168 -12.48 -10.86 -19.49
CA GLU A 168 -11.74 -12.14 -19.46
C GLU A 168 -11.10 -12.47 -20.81
N GLU A 169 -11.78 -12.18 -21.93
CA GLU A 169 -11.28 -12.49 -23.27
C GLU A 169 -9.96 -11.75 -23.60
N GLU A 170 -9.74 -10.57 -23.02
CA GLU A 170 -8.45 -9.88 -23.17
C GLU A 170 -7.36 -10.58 -22.38
N ILE A 171 -7.68 -11.03 -21.16
CA ILE A 171 -6.76 -11.81 -20.32
C ILE A 171 -6.41 -13.13 -21.00
N ARG A 172 -7.39 -13.80 -21.62
CA ARG A 172 -7.16 -15.02 -22.44
C ARG A 172 -6.20 -14.76 -23.59
N ARG A 173 -6.45 -13.71 -24.38
CA ARG A 173 -5.56 -13.35 -25.49
C ARG A 173 -4.12 -13.08 -25.01
N MET A 174 -3.95 -12.36 -23.90
CA MET A 174 -2.64 -12.14 -23.30
C MET A 174 -1.99 -13.46 -22.85
N ALA A 175 -2.71 -14.32 -22.14
CA ALA A 175 -2.22 -15.61 -21.63
C ALA A 175 -1.79 -16.57 -22.76
N HIS A 176 -2.57 -16.64 -23.84
CA HIS A 176 -2.24 -17.39 -25.05
C HIS A 176 -1.07 -16.77 -25.82
N GLY A 177 -0.92 -15.44 -25.77
CA GLY A 177 0.23 -14.70 -26.29
C GLY A 177 1.53 -14.91 -25.52
N GLY A 178 1.55 -15.76 -24.49
CA GLY A 178 2.75 -16.11 -23.72
C GLY A 178 2.89 -15.35 -22.40
N ASP A 179 1.95 -14.48 -22.04
CA ASP A 179 1.98 -13.71 -20.81
C ASP A 179 1.71 -14.59 -19.58
N HIS A 180 2.74 -14.74 -18.75
CA HIS A 180 2.67 -15.61 -17.58
C HIS A 180 1.78 -15.06 -16.47
N GLU A 181 1.75 -13.74 -16.28
CA GLU A 181 0.92 -13.12 -15.24
C GLU A 181 -0.55 -13.11 -15.65
N ALA A 182 -0.85 -12.87 -16.93
CA ALA A 182 -2.21 -13.00 -17.46
C ALA A 182 -2.74 -14.43 -17.30
N ARG A 183 -1.88 -15.44 -17.53
CA ARG A 183 -2.23 -16.86 -17.32
C ARG A 183 -2.54 -17.17 -15.85
N LYS A 184 -1.72 -16.69 -14.91
CA LYS A 184 -2.02 -16.82 -13.47
C LYS A 184 -3.34 -16.14 -13.11
N MET A 185 -3.59 -14.94 -13.64
CA MET A 185 -4.84 -14.20 -13.41
C MET A 185 -6.05 -14.96 -13.95
N LEU A 186 -5.95 -15.51 -15.18
CA LEU A 186 -7.00 -16.34 -15.78
C LEU A 186 -7.34 -17.55 -14.89
N ILE A 187 -6.34 -18.26 -14.39
CA ILE A 187 -6.56 -19.41 -13.49
C ILE A 187 -7.24 -18.97 -12.19
N ARG A 188 -6.84 -17.83 -11.59
CA ARG A 188 -7.51 -17.28 -10.40
C ARG A 188 -8.98 -16.95 -10.68
N LEU A 189 -9.28 -16.35 -11.84
CA LEU A 189 -10.66 -16.04 -12.25
C LEU A 189 -11.49 -17.30 -12.43
N LEU A 190 -11.00 -18.27 -13.21
CA LEU A 190 -11.67 -19.56 -13.43
C LEU A 190 -11.91 -20.29 -12.11
N ALA A 191 -10.95 -20.26 -11.19
CA ALA A 191 -11.08 -20.90 -9.88
C ALA A 191 -12.16 -20.22 -9.02
N ARG A 192 -12.20 -18.88 -9.01
CA ARG A 192 -13.22 -18.09 -8.30
C ARG A 192 -14.63 -18.36 -8.84
N GLU A 193 -14.75 -18.59 -10.14
CA GLU A 193 -16.01 -18.92 -10.81
C GLU A 193 -16.36 -20.43 -10.76
N GLY A 194 -15.50 -21.26 -10.17
CA GLY A 194 -15.72 -22.71 -10.08
C GLY A 194 -15.54 -23.47 -11.40
N ARG A 195 -14.95 -22.84 -12.43
CA ARG A 195 -14.72 -23.38 -13.78
C ARG A 195 -13.52 -24.32 -13.83
N ASN A 196 -13.59 -25.37 -13.00
CA ASN A 196 -12.49 -26.32 -12.78
C ASN A 196 -12.21 -27.21 -14.00
N ALA A 197 -13.21 -27.46 -14.84
CA ALA A 197 -13.06 -28.21 -16.08
C ALA A 197 -12.06 -27.52 -17.02
N GLU A 198 -12.18 -26.20 -17.19
CA GLU A 198 -11.28 -25.42 -18.03
C GLU A 198 -9.86 -25.38 -17.46
N ILE A 199 -9.72 -25.28 -16.13
CA ILE A 199 -8.40 -25.38 -15.48
C ILE A 199 -7.79 -26.77 -15.74
N ALA A 200 -8.60 -27.84 -15.74
CA ALA A 200 -8.12 -29.19 -16.04
C ALA A 200 -7.73 -29.38 -17.49
N GLU A 201 -8.46 -28.80 -18.43
CA GLU A 201 -8.10 -28.78 -19.86
C GLU A 201 -6.78 -28.03 -20.06
N MET A 202 -6.60 -26.88 -19.41
CA MET A 202 -5.34 -26.14 -19.45
C MET A 202 -4.17 -26.96 -18.88
N ALA A 203 -4.38 -27.64 -17.75
CA ALA A 203 -3.37 -28.51 -17.16
C ALA A 203 -3.03 -29.72 -18.06
N ALA A 204 -4.03 -30.33 -18.68
CA ALA A 204 -3.85 -31.42 -19.64
C ALA A 204 -3.10 -30.96 -20.90
N ALA A 205 -3.29 -29.71 -21.31
CA ALA A 205 -2.51 -29.06 -22.36
C ALA A 205 -1.07 -28.67 -21.94
N GLY A 206 -0.69 -28.98 -20.70
CA GLY A 206 0.66 -28.75 -20.18
C GLY A 206 0.89 -27.35 -19.57
N ASP A 207 -0.17 -26.60 -19.27
CA ASP A 207 -0.04 -25.28 -18.65
C ASP A 207 0.60 -25.39 -17.24
N PRO A 208 1.81 -24.83 -17.01
CA PRO A 208 2.51 -25.01 -15.75
C PRO A 208 1.79 -24.36 -14.56
N ALA A 209 1.03 -23.30 -14.78
CA ALA A 209 0.31 -22.63 -13.71
C ALA A 209 -0.97 -23.42 -13.34
N ALA A 210 -1.65 -24.00 -14.32
CA ALA A 210 -2.83 -24.83 -14.08
C ALA A 210 -2.45 -26.13 -13.35
N CYS A 211 -1.36 -26.79 -13.75
CA CYS A 211 -0.84 -27.98 -13.06
C CYS A 211 -0.47 -27.69 -11.59
N ARG A 212 0.13 -26.52 -11.32
CA ARG A 212 0.42 -26.08 -9.93
C ARG A 212 -0.87 -25.92 -9.13
N HIS A 213 -1.85 -25.18 -9.67
CA HIS A 213 -3.11 -24.93 -8.98
C HIS A 213 -3.86 -26.23 -8.63
N GLN A 214 -3.91 -27.20 -9.55
CA GLN A 214 -4.57 -28.49 -9.29
C GLN A 214 -3.87 -29.28 -8.17
N ARG A 215 -2.54 -29.31 -8.17
CA ARG A 215 -1.76 -29.98 -7.13
C ARG A 215 -1.98 -29.35 -5.76
N ASP A 216 -1.96 -28.02 -5.68
CA ASP A 216 -2.22 -27.31 -4.43
C ASP A 216 -3.65 -27.60 -3.93
N ARG A 217 -4.63 -27.62 -4.84
CA ARG A 217 -6.02 -27.95 -4.49
C ARG A 217 -6.20 -29.39 -3.98
N LEU A 218 -5.51 -30.37 -4.56
CA LEU A 218 -5.56 -31.76 -4.11
C LEU A 218 -4.92 -31.93 -2.72
N ARG A 219 -3.91 -31.11 -2.39
CA ARG A 219 -3.28 -31.12 -1.06
C ARG A 219 -4.27 -30.74 0.05
N TRP A 220 -5.16 -29.77 -0.20
CA TRP A 220 -6.17 -29.33 0.76
C TRP A 220 -7.37 -30.29 0.92
N ILE A 221 -7.52 -31.29 0.05
CA ILE A 221 -8.63 -32.26 0.11
C ILE A 221 -8.21 -33.54 0.85
N LEU A 222 -6.91 -33.77 1.03
CA LEU A 222 -6.33 -34.97 1.64
C LEU A 222 -5.82 -34.77 3.08
N ASP A 223 -5.88 -33.54 3.61
CA ASP A 223 -5.64 -33.17 5.01
C ASP A 223 -6.99 -32.91 5.72
#